data_AF-A0A081URF3-F1
#
_entry.id   AF-A0A081URF3-F1
#
_cell.length_a   1.000
_cell.length_b   1.000
_cell.length_c   1.000
_cell.angle_alpha   90.00
_cell.angle_beta   90.00
_cell.angle_gamma   90.00
#
_symmetry.space_group_name_H-M   'P 1'
#
loop_
_entity.id
_entity.type
_entity.pdbx_description
1 polymer ?
#
loop_
_entity_poly.entity_id
_entity_poly.type
_entity_poly.pdbx_seq_one_letter_code
_entity_poly.pdbx_strand_id
1 'polypeptide(L)'
;MSLNDEMHSVEELLDTALELFMELASDNLPEQEIARFNQEFNDRGLLAETDPADDWEADVGFEVSDADYAEVWIGLGNEQEEYEHLFARMLLSRRVDEKFCHIEWLPQ
;
A
#
# COMPACT_ATOMS: atom_id res chain seq x y z
N MET A 1 16.29 -29.04 -3.02
CA MET A 1 15.75 -28.07 -4.00
C MET A 1 15.24 -26.95 -3.15
N SER A 2 15.88 -25.78 -3.24
CA SER A 2 15.55 -24.63 -2.38
C SER A 2 14.08 -24.29 -2.55
N LEU A 3 13.39 -23.99 -1.45
CA LEU A 3 12.07 -23.35 -1.53
C LEU A 3 12.25 -22.09 -2.39
N ASN A 4 11.34 -21.89 -3.33
CA ASN A 4 11.32 -20.69 -4.19
C ASN A 4 11.34 -19.45 -3.29
N ASP A 5 12.45 -18.73 -3.28
CA ASP A 5 12.56 -17.38 -2.72
C ASP A 5 12.16 -16.38 -3.82
N GLU A 6 11.01 -16.64 -4.46
CA GLU A 6 10.51 -15.79 -5.54
C GLU A 6 9.81 -14.61 -4.88
N MET A 7 10.36 -13.41 -5.12
CA MET A 7 9.84 -12.17 -4.60
C MET A 7 9.12 -11.42 -5.72
N HIS A 8 8.00 -10.79 -5.39
CA HIS A 8 7.34 -9.85 -6.27
C HIS A 8 8.31 -8.73 -6.65
N SER A 9 8.31 -8.38 -7.93
CA SER A 9 8.92 -7.12 -8.37
C SER A 9 8.17 -5.93 -7.75
N VAL A 10 8.82 -4.76 -7.72
CA VAL A 10 8.19 -3.54 -7.20
C VAL A 10 6.91 -3.22 -7.98
N GLU A 11 6.92 -3.36 -9.30
CA GLU A 11 5.73 -3.13 -10.15
C GLU A 11 4.58 -4.05 -9.76
N GLU A 12 4.82 -5.35 -9.57
CA GLU A 12 3.80 -6.30 -9.14
C GLU A 12 3.25 -6.00 -7.74
N LEU A 13 4.09 -5.53 -6.81
CA LEU A 13 3.65 -5.09 -5.48
C LEU A 13 2.72 -3.89 -5.56
N LEU A 14 3.09 -2.88 -6.36
CA LEU A 14 2.29 -1.67 -6.52
C LEU A 14 0.95 -1.98 -7.20
N ASP A 15 0.94 -2.81 -8.24
CA ASP A 15 -0.29 -3.25 -8.91
C ASP A 15 -1.18 -4.03 -7.93
N THR A 16 -0.62 -4.97 -7.17
CA THR A 16 -1.34 -5.76 -6.16
C THR A 16 -1.93 -4.86 -5.07
N ALA A 17 -1.15 -3.88 -4.59
CA ALA A 17 -1.60 -2.93 -3.57
C ALA A 17 -2.76 -2.09 -4.08
N LEU A 18 -2.68 -1.58 -5.31
CA LEU A 18 -3.75 -0.79 -5.93
C LEU A 18 -5.03 -1.61 -6.11
N GLU A 19 -4.92 -2.85 -6.60
CA GLU A 19 -6.06 -3.76 -6.75
C GLU A 19 -6.77 -4.00 -5.41
N LEU A 20 -6.01 -4.40 -4.38
CA LEU A 20 -6.55 -4.66 -3.03
C LEU A 20 -7.16 -3.39 -2.41
N PHE A 21 -6.51 -2.24 -2.59
CA PHE A 21 -7.06 -0.96 -2.15
C PHE A 21 -8.41 -0.70 -2.80
N MET A 22 -8.53 -0.81 -4.13
CA MET A 22 -9.79 -0.54 -4.83
C MET A 22 -10.91 -1.49 -4.43
N GLU A 23 -10.59 -2.76 -4.19
CA GLU A 23 -11.56 -3.76 -3.74
C GLU A 23 -12.12 -3.45 -2.35
N LEU A 24 -11.29 -2.95 -1.43
CA LEU A 24 -11.65 -2.77 -0.03
C LEU A 24 -12.00 -1.33 0.34
N ALA A 25 -11.61 -0.34 -0.48
CA ALA A 25 -11.72 1.08 -0.15
C ALA A 25 -13.17 1.46 0.15
N SER A 26 -14.14 1.03 -0.65
CA SER A 26 -15.54 1.41 -0.47
C SER A 26 -16.14 0.96 0.85
N ASP A 27 -15.59 -0.08 1.47
CA ASP A 27 -16.05 -0.60 2.76
C ASP A 27 -15.32 0.05 3.95
N ASN A 28 -14.15 0.67 3.73
CA ASN A 28 -13.27 1.14 4.79
C ASN A 28 -13.06 2.67 4.82
N LEU A 29 -13.21 3.34 3.68
CA LEU A 29 -13.12 4.80 3.57
C LEU A 29 -14.50 5.45 3.49
N PRO A 30 -14.66 6.68 4.02
CA PRO A 30 -15.91 7.42 3.89
C PRO A 30 -16.18 7.81 2.43
N GLU A 31 -17.45 8.00 2.08
CA GLU A 31 -17.88 8.33 0.70
C GLU A 31 -17.14 9.54 0.11
N GLN A 32 -16.80 10.53 0.93
CA GLN A 32 -16.06 11.72 0.49
C GLN A 32 -14.65 11.40 -0.02
N GLU A 33 -13.98 10.43 0.60
CA GLU A 33 -12.62 10.02 0.25
C GLU A 33 -12.65 9.14 -1.00
N ILE A 34 -13.65 8.25 -1.11
CA ILE A 34 -13.91 7.49 -2.33
C ILE A 34 -14.23 8.39 -3.51
N ALA A 35 -15.05 9.42 -3.31
CA ALA A 35 -15.34 10.40 -4.36
C ALA A 35 -14.08 11.15 -4.80
N ARG A 36 -13.23 11.57 -3.85
CA ARG A 36 -11.96 12.23 -4.14
C ARG A 36 -11.02 11.33 -4.93
N PHE A 37 -10.81 10.08 -4.49
CA PHE A 37 -10.01 9.09 -5.19
C PHE A 37 -10.48 8.93 -6.65
N ASN A 38 -11.77 8.66 -6.86
CA ASN A 38 -12.32 8.44 -8.20
C ASN A 38 -12.18 9.67 -9.12
N GLN A 39 -12.21 10.88 -8.57
CA GLN A 39 -12.11 12.11 -9.33
C GLN A 39 -10.66 12.50 -9.64
N GLU A 40 -9.74 12.35 -8.70
CA GLU A 40 -8.42 12.97 -8.76
C GLU A 40 -7.28 11.98 -9.03
N PHE A 41 -7.45 10.70 -8.71
CA PHE A 41 -6.34 9.74 -8.72
C PHE A 41 -5.79 9.45 -10.13
N ASN A 42 -6.61 9.53 -11.18
CA ASN A 42 -6.13 9.34 -12.55
C ASN A 42 -5.12 10.44 -12.98
N ASP A 43 -5.28 11.66 -12.47
CA ASP A 43 -4.45 12.80 -12.86
C ASP A 43 -3.31 13.04 -11.87
N ARG A 44 -3.53 12.74 -10.58
CA ARG A 44 -2.65 13.12 -9.47
C ARG A 44 -2.25 11.95 -8.58
N GLY A 45 -2.64 10.73 -8.93
CA GLY A 45 -2.37 9.55 -8.13
C GLY A 45 -0.88 9.30 -7.97
N LEU A 46 -0.46 9.02 -6.75
CA LEU A 46 0.89 8.57 -6.43
C LEU A 46 0.80 7.21 -5.74
N LEU A 47 1.63 6.29 -6.24
CA LEU A 47 1.99 5.05 -5.56
C LEU A 47 3.49 4.98 -5.43
N ALA A 48 3.97 4.68 -4.23
CA ALA A 48 5.37 4.43 -3.98
C ALA A 48 5.54 3.28 -3.00
N GLU A 49 6.55 2.47 -3.27
CA GLU A 49 7.08 1.49 -2.34
C GLU A 49 8.15 2.16 -1.48
N THR A 50 8.14 1.85 -0.19
CA THR A 50 9.08 2.31 0.81
C THR A 50 9.40 1.17 1.78
N ASP A 51 10.51 1.32 2.49
CA ASP A 51 10.82 0.46 3.63
C ASP A 51 9.69 0.57 4.68
N PRO A 52 9.26 -0.56 5.27
CA PRO A 52 8.26 -0.54 6.33
C PRO A 52 8.72 0.34 7.50
N ALA A 53 7.84 1.23 7.95
CA ALA A 53 8.07 2.01 9.15
C ALA A 53 8.04 1.15 10.44
N ASP A 54 8.76 1.62 11.48
CA ASP A 54 8.93 0.90 12.75
C ASP A 54 7.61 0.66 13.51
N ASP A 55 6.55 1.42 13.22
CA ASP A 55 5.25 1.30 13.88
C ASP A 55 4.48 0.02 13.47
N TRP A 56 4.80 -0.56 12.31
CA TRP A 56 4.09 -1.74 11.81
C TRP A 56 4.17 -2.94 12.73
N GLU A 57 5.31 -3.17 13.38
CA GLU A 57 5.48 -4.33 14.27
C GLU A 57 4.45 -4.32 15.41
N ALA A 58 4.09 -3.13 15.89
CA ALA A 58 3.07 -2.96 16.91
C ALA A 58 1.67 -3.24 16.38
N ASP A 59 1.39 -2.89 15.13
CA ASP A 59 0.08 -3.10 14.49
C ASP A 59 -0.16 -4.57 14.10
N VAL A 60 0.85 -5.23 13.53
CA VAL A 60 0.73 -6.62 13.06
C VAL A 60 1.08 -7.65 14.13
N GLY A 61 1.81 -7.26 15.17
CA GLY A 61 2.15 -8.10 16.32
C GLY A 61 3.27 -9.12 16.05
N PHE A 62 4.10 -8.88 15.02
CA PHE A 62 5.27 -9.68 14.67
C PHE A 62 6.38 -8.78 14.09
N GLU A 63 7.60 -9.32 13.98
CA GLU A 63 8.78 -8.60 13.46
C GLU A 63 8.64 -8.32 11.96
N VAL A 64 8.81 -7.07 11.55
CA VAL A 64 8.65 -6.63 10.15
C VAL A 64 10.03 -6.25 9.61
N SER A 65 10.53 -7.06 8.67
CA SER A 65 11.82 -6.88 8.01
C SER A 65 11.64 -6.27 6.62
N ASP A 66 12.47 -5.29 6.26
CA ASP A 66 12.52 -4.66 4.91
C ASP A 66 12.85 -5.67 3.79
N ALA A 67 13.50 -6.79 4.13
CA ALA A 67 13.81 -7.87 3.22
C ALA A 67 12.57 -8.72 2.85
N ASP A 68 11.62 -8.88 3.77
CA ASP A 68 10.45 -9.76 3.58
C ASP A 68 9.17 -8.97 3.29
N TYR A 69 9.10 -7.71 3.74
CA TYR A 69 7.92 -6.86 3.62
C TYR A 69 8.26 -5.53 2.92
N ALA A 70 7.25 -4.95 2.29
CA ALA A 70 7.30 -3.63 1.69
C ALA A 70 6.08 -2.82 2.16
N GLU A 71 6.30 -1.53 2.40
CA GLU A 71 5.20 -0.61 2.64
C GLU A 71 4.88 0.13 1.34
N VAL A 72 3.59 0.18 0.98
CA VAL A 72 3.10 0.90 -0.19
C VAL A 72 2.18 2.02 0.26
N TRP A 73 2.45 3.22 -0.25
CA TRP A 73 1.61 4.39 -0.01
C TRP A 73 0.71 4.61 -1.21
N ILE A 74 -0.57 4.86 -0.95
CA ILE A 74 -1.57 5.21 -1.97
C ILE A 74 -2.15 6.57 -1.62
N GLY A 75 -1.92 7.54 -2.49
CA GLY A 75 -2.29 8.93 -2.22
C GLY A 75 -2.37 9.81 -3.47
N LEU A 76 -2.50 11.11 -3.23
CA LEU A 76 -2.47 12.16 -4.24
C LEU A 76 -1.22 13.01 -4.08
N GLY A 77 -0.62 13.34 -5.21
CA GLY A 77 0.52 14.23 -5.34
C GLY A 77 0.14 15.68 -5.64
N ASN A 78 1.03 16.59 -5.27
CA ASN A 78 1.04 17.96 -5.78
C ASN A 78 1.79 18.05 -7.14
N GLU A 79 1.94 19.25 -7.68
CA GLU A 79 2.67 19.49 -8.95
C GLU A 79 4.17 19.11 -8.90
N GLN A 80 4.72 18.84 -7.72
CA GLN A 80 6.11 18.43 -7.48
C GLN A 80 6.24 16.94 -7.15
N GLU A 81 5.16 16.16 -7.34
CA GLU A 81 5.10 14.73 -7.02
C GLU A 81 5.32 14.42 -5.53
N GLU A 82 5.03 15.38 -4.65
CA GLU A 82 5.01 15.15 -3.20
C GLU A 82 3.59 14.80 -2.73
N TYR A 83 3.48 13.84 -1.81
CA TYR A 83 2.21 13.46 -1.22
C TYR A 83 1.55 14.64 -0.47
N GLU A 84 0.37 15.06 -0.93
CA GLU A 84 -0.47 16.02 -0.18
C GLU A 84 -1.56 15.33 0.62
N HIS A 85 -1.98 14.15 0.17
CA HIS A 85 -3.10 13.41 0.72
C HIS A 85 -2.82 11.92 0.62
N LEU A 86 -2.88 11.19 1.73
CA LEU A 86 -2.75 9.74 1.76
C LEU A 86 -4.11 9.13 2.04
N PHE A 87 -4.52 8.15 1.23
CA PHE A 87 -5.73 7.37 1.46
C PHE A 87 -5.44 6.13 2.31
N ALA A 88 -4.29 5.50 2.08
CA ALA A 88 -3.88 4.30 2.82
C ALA A 88 -2.36 4.11 2.81
N ARG A 89 -1.88 3.44 3.87
CA ARG A 89 -0.57 2.78 3.93
C ARG A 89 -0.82 1.28 3.96
N MET A 90 -0.05 0.51 3.19
CA MET A 90 -0.24 -0.92 3.06
C MET A 90 1.06 -1.65 3.32
N LEU A 91 1.05 -2.62 4.24
CA LEU A 91 2.16 -3.53 4.45
C LEU A 91 1.89 -4.83 3.68
N LEU A 92 2.73 -5.13 2.69
CA LEU A 92 2.62 -6.33 1.87
C LEU A 92 3.84 -7.23 2.03
N SER A 93 3.64 -8.54 1.96
CA SER A 93 4.75 -9.48 1.81
C SER A 93 5.36 -9.35 0.41
N ARG A 94 6.69 -9.29 0.34
CA ARG A 94 7.44 -9.38 -0.91
C ARG A 94 7.45 -10.81 -1.45
N ARG A 95 7.22 -11.82 -0.63
CA ARG A 95 7.31 -13.23 -1.04
C ARG A 95 6.05 -13.65 -1.79
N VAL A 96 6.20 -14.23 -2.98
CA VAL A 96 5.07 -14.67 -3.84
C VAL A 96 4.26 -15.81 -3.20
N ASP A 97 4.90 -16.63 -2.36
CA ASP A 97 4.26 -17.76 -1.68
C ASP A 97 3.54 -17.37 -0.38
N GLU A 98 3.74 -16.14 0.11
CA GLU A 98 3.11 -15.60 1.31
C GLU A 98 2.14 -14.48 0.95
N LYS A 99 0.85 -14.79 1.00
CA LYS A 99 -0.22 -13.80 0.78
C LYS A 99 -0.54 -13.08 2.09
N PHE A 100 0.31 -12.13 2.46
CA PHE A 100 0.08 -11.22 3.57
C PHE A 100 -0.14 -9.79 3.06
N CYS A 101 -1.19 -9.14 3.57
CA CYS A 101 -1.47 -7.73 3.35
C CYS A 101 -2.18 -7.18 4.60
N HIS A 102 -1.69 -6.04 5.09
CA HIS A 102 -2.35 -5.24 6.12
C HIS A 102 -2.53 -3.82 5.59
N ILE A 103 -3.72 -3.24 5.78
CA ILE A 103 -4.04 -1.90 5.27
C ILE A 103 -4.38 -1.00 6.44
N GLU A 104 -3.61 0.07 6.60
CA GLU A 104 -3.95 1.20 7.44
C GLU A 104 -4.67 2.24 6.59
N TRP A 105 -5.97 2.44 6.85
CA TRP A 105 -6.78 3.45 6.17
C TRP A 105 -6.64 4.79 6.87
N LEU A 106 -6.43 5.86 6.10
CA LEU A 106 -6.18 7.22 6.61
C LEU A 106 -7.32 8.17 6.21
N PRO A 107 -8.54 8.01 6.77
CA PRO A 107 -9.63 8.93 6.48
C PRO A 107 -9.33 10.31 7.08
N GLN A 108 -9.42 11.36 6.24
CA GLN A 108 -9.23 12.76 6.64
C GLN A 108 -10.51 13.59 6.56
#